data_AF-A0A1H5J8H1-F1
#
_entry.id   AF-A0A1H5J8H1-F1
#
_cell.length_a   1.000
_cell.length_b   1.000
_cell.length_c   1.000
_cell.angle_alpha   90.00
_cell.angle_beta   90.00
_cell.angle_gamma   90.00
#
_symmetry.space_group_name_H-M   'P 1'
#
loop_
_entity.id
_entity.type
_entity.pdbx_description
1 polymer ?
#
loop_
_entity_poly.entity_id
_entity_poly.type
_entity_poly.pdbx_seq_one_letter_code
_entity_poly.pdbx_strand_id
1 'polypeptide(L)' 'MRSWLAVMGVRDIGTGLILGVLLIGATTHLLGWVMLAAALIPAGDAAVVARSKGSHAAIYGVHLGTAAIMVIIAALLVAA' A
#
# COMPACT_ATOMS: atom_id res chain seq x y z
N MET A 1 4.51 13.72 -18.63
CA MET A 1 4.75 12.54 -17.76
C MET A 1 5.64 12.82 -16.56
N ARG A 2 6.83 13.43 -16.71
CA ARG A 2 7.82 13.55 -15.63
C ARG A 2 7.32 14.28 -14.37
N SER A 3 6.62 15.40 -14.54
CA SER A 3 6.01 16.13 -13.42
C SER A 3 4.91 15.32 -12.72
N TRP A 4 4.07 14.62 -13.49
CA TRP A 4 3.03 13.73 -12.96
C TRP A 4 3.62 12.59 -12.12
N LEU A 5 4.65 11.91 -12.62
CA LEU A 5 5.34 10.85 -11.88
C LEU A 5 6.04 11.39 -10.62
N ALA A 6 6.55 12.62 -10.65
CA ALA A 6 7.12 13.25 -9.47
C ALA A 6 6.07 13.51 -8.39
N VAL A 7 4.87 13.97 -8.75
CA VAL A 7 3.75 14.14 -7.79
C VAL A 7 3.34 12.81 -7.16
N MET A 8 3.26 11.75 -7.97
CA MET A 8 2.96 10.39 -7.48
C MET A 8 4.04 9.91 -6.51
N GLY A 9 5.32 10.06 -6.88
CA GLY A 9 6.44 9.67 -6.00
C GLY A 9 6.46 10.44 -4.68
N VAL A 10 6.19 11.75 -4.68
CA VAL A 10 6.09 12.53 -3.44
C VAL A 10 4.96 12.01 -2.56
N ARG A 11 3.79 11.68 -3.14
CA ARG A 11 2.68 11.11 -2.39
C ARG A 11 3.05 9.77 -1.78
N ASP A 12 3.73 8.90 -2.52
CA ASP A 12 4.11 7.56 -2.06
C ASP A 12 5.18 7.63 -0.96
N ILE A 13 6.13 8.57 -1.06
CA ILE A 13 7.08 8.86 0.03
C ILE A 13 6.32 9.37 1.26
N GLY A 14 5.38 10.29 1.08
CA GLY A 14 4.58 10.84 2.17
C GLY A 14 3.75 9.78 2.90
N THR A 15 3.07 8.90 2.16
CA THR A 15 2.30 7.79 2.77
C THR A 15 3.22 6.81 3.48
N GLY A 16 4.39 6.49 2.91
CA GLY A 16 5.41 5.67 3.57
C GLY A 16 5.91 6.27 4.88
N LEU A 17 6.16 7.59 4.93
CA LEU A 17 6.56 8.29 6.15
C LEU A 17 5.46 8.29 7.21
N ILE A 18 4.19 8.47 6.82
CA ILE A 18 3.04 8.39 7.74
C ILE A 18 3.01 7.00 8.40
N LEU A 19 3.14 5.93 7.61
CA LEU A 19 3.21 4.56 8.15
C LEU A 19 4.45 4.37 9.03
N GLY A 20 5.60 4.95 8.68
CA GLY A 20 6.81 4.92 9.49
C GLY A 20 6.64 5.55 10.88
N VAL A 21 5.97 6.71 10.96
CA VAL A 21 5.67 7.36 12.24
C VAL A 21 4.74 6.48 13.08
N LEU A 22 3.70 5.90 12.47
CA LEU A 22 2.79 4.98 13.18
C LEU A 22 3.51 3.73 13.66
N LEU A 23 4.45 3.20 12.87
CA LEU A 23 5.24 2.04 13.27
C LEU A 23 6.08 2.30 14.52
N ILE A 24 6.58 3.53 14.70
CA ILE A 24 7.42 3.91 15.84
C ILE A 24 6.58 4.23 17.09
N GLY A 25 5.43 4.88 16.92
CA GLY A 25 4.72 5.52 18.03
C GLY A 25 3.28 5.07 18.28
N ALA A 26 2.66 4.31 17.38
CA ALA A 26 1.25 3.91 17.52
C ALA A 26 1.09 2.55 18.22
N THR A 27 -0.13 2.28 18.70
CA THR A 27 -0.52 0.94 19.12
C THR A 27 -0.62 0.00 17.92
N THR A 28 -0.41 -1.30 18.15
CA THR A 28 -0.57 -2.35 17.13
C THR A 28 -1.95 -2.29 16.49
N HIS A 29 -3.01 -2.13 17.29
CA HIS A 29 -4.38 -2.05 16.81
C HIS A 29 -4.60 -0.84 15.87
N LEU A 30 -4.11 0.36 16.22
CA LEU A 30 -4.21 1.53 15.34
C LEU A 30 -3.40 1.33 14.05
N LEU A 31 -2.16 0.87 14.17
CA LEU A 31 -1.30 0.58 13.03
C LEU A 31 -1.94 -0.45 12.10
N GLY A 32 -2.57 -1.48 12.64
CA GLY A 32 -3.28 -2.51 11.89
C GLY A 32 -4.41 -1.94 11.04
N TRP A 33 -5.28 -1.10 11.61
CA TRP A 33 -6.35 -0.46 10.83
C TRP A 33 -5.82 0.50 9.76
N VAL A 34 -4.77 1.27 10.07
CA VAL A 34 -4.16 2.14 9.06
C VAL A 34 -3.49 1.31 7.96
N MET A 35 -2.82 0.20 8.30
CA MET A 35 -2.22 -0.71 7.32
C MET A 35 -3.29 -1.35 6.42
N LEU A 36 -4.45 -1.72 6.97
CA LEU A 36 -5.58 -2.24 6.20
C LEU A 36 -6.09 -1.20 5.20
N ALA A 37 -6.25 0.06 5.64
CA ALA A 37 -6.64 1.14 4.75
C ALA A 37 -5.57 1.41 3.67
N ALA A 38 -4.29 1.37 4.04
CA ALA A 38 -3.17 1.57 3.12
C ALA A 38 -3.07 0.47 2.06
N ALA A 39 -3.55 -0.75 2.33
CA ALA A 39 -3.59 -1.84 1.34
C ALA A 39 -4.46 -1.53 0.12
N LEU A 40 -5.35 -0.53 0.20
CA LEU A 40 -6.11 -0.02 -0.94
C LEU A 40 -5.22 0.60 -2.02
N ILE A 41 -4.03 1.11 -1.66
CA ILE A 41 -3.10 1.72 -2.61
C ILE A 41 -2.60 0.66 -3.62
N PRO A 42 -1.89 -0.41 -3.21
CA PRO A 42 -1.45 -1.42 -4.16
C PRO A 42 -2.63 -2.17 -4.80
N ALA A 43 -3.78 -2.32 -4.14
CA ALA A 43 -4.98 -2.89 -4.77
C ALA A 43 -5.51 -1.99 -5.91
N GLY A 44 -5.55 -0.67 -5.69
CA GLY A 44 -5.91 0.33 -6.69
C GLY A 44 -4.92 0.35 -7.85
N ASP A 45 -3.63 0.29 -7.56
CA ASP A 45 -2.57 0.22 -8.57
C ASP A 45 -2.71 -1.03 -9.44
N ALA A 46 -2.99 -2.20 -8.85
CA ALA A 46 -3.29 -3.42 -9.60
C ALA A 46 -4.45 -3.20 -10.58
N ALA A 47 -5.53 -2.56 -10.14
CA ALA A 47 -6.69 -2.27 -10.98
C ALA A 47 -6.35 -1.31 -12.12
N VAL A 48 -5.52 -0.28 -11.87
CA VAL A 48 -5.04 0.65 -12.89
C VAL A 48 -4.19 -0.09 -13.93
N VAL A 49 -3.20 -0.87 -13.50
CA VAL A 49 -2.32 -1.64 -14.39
C VAL A 49 -3.13 -2.64 -15.23
N ALA A 50 -4.09 -3.34 -14.62
CA ALA A 50 -4.97 -4.26 -15.33
C ALA A 50 -5.81 -3.56 -16.40
N ARG A 51 -6.44 -2.43 -16.08
CA ARG A 51 -7.24 -1.63 -17.03
C ARG A 51 -6.39 -1.10 -18.18
N SER A 52 -5.12 -0.82 -17.93
CA SER A 52 -4.16 -0.38 -18.94
C SER A 52 -3.51 -1.54 -19.72
N LYS A 53 -3.95 -2.79 -19.53
CA LYS A 53 -3.36 -3.99 -20.15
C LYS A 53 -1.85 -4.15 -19.86
N GLY A 54 -1.44 -3.76 -18.65
CA GLY A 54 -0.06 -3.91 -18.18
C GLY A 54 0.31 -5.37 -17.90
N SER A 55 1.56 -5.59 -17.50
CA SER A 55 2.10 -6.95 -17.32
C SER A 55 1.42 -7.71 -16.17
N HIS A 56 1.16 -9.00 -16.38
CA HIS A 56 0.64 -9.87 -15.32
C HIS A 56 1.58 -9.94 -14.11
N ALA A 57 2.89 -9.87 -14.33
CA ALA A 57 3.87 -9.83 -13.25
C ALA A 57 3.69 -8.59 -12.35
N ALA A 58 3.41 -7.42 -12.92
CA ALA A 58 3.12 -6.22 -12.14
C ALA A 58 1.78 -6.33 -11.40
N ILE A 59 0.72 -6.80 -12.08
CA ILE A 59 -0.61 -6.93 -11.48
C ILE A 59 -0.61 -7.89 -10.29
N TYR A 60 -0.17 -9.13 -10.52
CA TYR A 60 -0.29 -10.20 -9.53
C TYR A 60 0.90 -10.26 -8.57
N GLY A 61 2.12 -10.10 -9.08
CA GLY A 61 3.33 -10.22 -8.27
C GLY A 61 3.56 -8.99 -7.40
N VAL A 62 3.63 -7.82 -8.04
CA VAL A 62 3.94 -6.57 -7.32
C VAL A 62 2.71 -6.07 -6.58
N HIS A 63 1.62 -5.78 -7.27
CA HIS A 63 0.52 -5.05 -6.65
C HIS A 63 -0.39 -5.91 -5.79
N LEU A 64 -1.06 -6.93 -6.35
CA LEU A 64 -1.95 -7.78 -5.55
C LEU A 64 -1.22 -8.60 -4.50
N GLY A 65 0.01 -9.04 -4.79
CA GLY A 65 0.88 -9.70 -3.80
C GLY A 65 1.16 -8.80 -2.60
N THR A 66 1.61 -7.56 -2.82
CA THR A 66 1.81 -6.59 -1.74
C THR A 66 0.51 -6.28 -1.00
N ALA A 67 -0.61 -6.07 -1.70
CA ALA A 67 -1.90 -5.82 -1.08
C ALA A 67 -2.34 -6.96 -0.15
N ALA A 68 -2.20 -8.21 -0.59
CA ALA A 68 -2.55 -9.39 0.21
C ALA A 68 -1.68 -9.50 1.47
N ILE A 69 -0.36 -9.29 1.34
CA ILE A 69 0.56 -9.30 2.48
C ILE A 69 0.22 -8.18 3.48
N MET A 70 -0.10 -6.98 3.00
CA MET A 70 -0.51 -5.87 3.86
C MET A 70 -1.81 -6.19 4.62
N VAL A 71 -2.78 -6.83 3.99
CA VAL A 71 -4.03 -7.26 4.66
C VAL A 71 -3.74 -8.31 5.73
N ILE A 72 -2.85 -9.27 5.47
CA ILE A 72 -2.44 -10.28 6.45
C ILE A 72 -1.76 -9.60 7.64
N ILE A 73 -0.78 -8.73 7.40
CA ILE A 73 -0.09 -7.97 8.44
C ILE A 73 -1.09 -7.13 9.25
N ALA A 74 -2.01 -6.45 8.57
CA ALA A 74 -3.04 -5.66 9.22
C ALA A 74 -3.92 -6.50 10.16
N ALA A 75 -4.36 -7.67 9.71
CA ALA A 75 -5.17 -8.59 10.52
C ALA A 75 -4.40 -9.07 11.76
N LEU A 76 -3.11 -9.40 11.61
CA LEU A 76 -2.25 -9.79 12.72
C LEU A 76 -2.08 -8.65 13.74
N LEU A 77 -1.88 -7.41 13.26
CA LEU A 77 -1.71 -6.23 14.10
C LEU A 77 -3.00 -5.83 14.83
N VAL A 78 -4.17 -6.00 14.22
CA VAL A 78 -5.47 -5.76 14.86
C VAL A 78 -5.75 -6.82 15.94
N ALA A 79 -5.28 -8.06 15.74
CA ALA A 79 -5.48 -9.15 16.69
C ALA A 79 -4.42 -9.22 17.82
N ALA A 80 -3.38 -8.38 17.76
CA ALA A 80 -2.24 -8.37 18.69
C ALA A 80 -2.44 -7.49 19.92
#